data_AF-A0A1A6AMB4-F1
#
_entry.id   AF-A0A1A6AMB4-F1
#
_cell.length_a   1.000
_cell.length_b   1.000
_cell.length_c   1.000
_cell.angle_alpha   90.00
_cell.angle_beta   90.00
_cell.angle_gamma   90.00
#
_symmetry.space_group_name_H-M   'P 1'
#
loop_
_entity.id
_entity.type
_entity.pdbx_description
1 polymer ?
#
loop_
_entity_poly.entity_id
_entity_poly.type
_entity_poly.pdbx_seq_one_letter_code
_entity_poly.pdbx_strand_id
1 'polypeptide(L)' 'MNDNLRILDVEINNLKETLYLLMKTSSLTDEIVVKCSEKLDRLILQYQKENKFS' A
#
# COMPACT_ATOMS: atom_id res chain seq x y z
N MET A 1 -7.28 -13.83 13.32
CA MET A 1 -6.98 -12.70 12.42
C MET A 1 -7.78 -12.96 11.16
N ASN A 2 -8.66 -12.03 10.76
CA ASN A 2 -9.46 -12.15 9.56
C ASN A 2 -8.53 -12.40 8.34
N ASP A 3 -8.82 -13.41 7.52
CA ASP A 3 -7.98 -13.75 6.38
C ASP A 3 -7.84 -12.58 5.38
N ASN A 4 -8.87 -11.74 5.28
CA ASN A 4 -8.81 -10.49 4.49
C ASN A 4 -7.79 -9.50 5.04
N LEU A 5 -7.68 -9.36 6.38
CA LEU A 5 -6.68 -8.49 6.99
C LEU A 5 -5.26 -8.98 6.71
N ARG A 6 -5.04 -10.30 6.67
CA ARG A 6 -3.72 -10.86 6.30
C ARG A 6 -3.38 -10.60 4.84
N ILE A 7 -4.34 -10.74 3.93
CA ILE A 7 -4.13 -10.44 2.50
C ILE A 7 -3.79 -8.96 2.33
N LEU A 8 -4.55 -8.07 2.97
CA LEU A 8 -4.29 -6.63 2.94
C LEU A 8 -2.92 -6.26 3.50
N ASP A 9 -2.52 -6.87 4.62
CA ASP A 9 -1.21 -6.60 5.22
C ASP A 9 -0.05 -7.02 4.29
N VAL A 10 -0.16 -8.18 3.64
CA VAL A 10 0.82 -8.64 2.63
C VAL A 10 0.87 -7.67 1.45
N GLU A 11 -0.29 -7.26 0.90
CA GLU A 11 -0.34 -6.33 -0.22
C GLU A 11 0.25 -4.95 0.13
N ILE A 12 -0.07 -4.43 1.32
CA ILE A 12 0.48 -3.16 1.83
C ILE A 12 1.99 -3.24 1.94
N ASN A 13 2.54 -4.32 2.49
CA ASN A 13 3.98 -4.46 2.67
C ASN A 13 4.71 -4.59 1.32
N ASN A 14 4.18 -5.38 0.38
CA ASN A 14 4.72 -5.46 -0.98
C ASN A 14 4.72 -4.11 -1.70
N LEU A 15 3.66 -3.32 -1.53
CA LEU A 15 3.56 -1.97 -2.11
C LEU A 15 4.52 -0.98 -1.47
N LYS A 16 4.75 -1.05 -0.15
CA LYS A 16 5.78 -0.25 0.53
C LYS A 16 7.17 -0.53 -0.03
N GLU A 17 7.53 -1.80 -0.20
CA GLU A 17 8.82 -2.18 -0.78
C GLU A 17 8.96 -1.69 -2.23
N THR A 18 7.91 -1.86 -3.04
CA THR A 18 7.88 -1.37 -4.42
C THR A 18 8.05 0.14 -4.48
N LEU A 19 7.33 0.88 -3.63
CA LEU A 19 7.41 2.35 -3.57
C LEU A 19 8.81 2.80 -3.13
N TYR A 20 9.41 2.13 -2.15
CA TYR A 20 10.78 2.41 -1.71
C TYR A 20 11.80 2.23 -2.84
N LEU A 21 11.66 1.18 -3.65
CA LEU A 21 12.51 0.97 -4.82
C LEU A 21 12.28 2.05 -5.88
N LEU A 22 11.03 2.36 -6.20
CA LEU A 22 10.69 3.39 -7.19
C LEU A 22 11.21 4.77 -6.77
N MET A 23 11.10 5.14 -5.49
CA MET A 23 11.64 6.41 -4.98
C MET A 23 13.18 6.50 -5.06
N LYS A 24 13.88 5.36 -5.13
CA LYS A 24 15.34 5.34 -5.34
C LYS A 24 15.73 5.51 -6.80
N THR A 25 14.88 5.08 -7.73
CA THR A 25 15.21 5.02 -9.16
C THR A 25 14.52 6.09 -9.99
N SER A 26 13.44 6.68 -9.50
CA SER A 26 12.54 7.57 -10.23
C SER A 26 12.27 8.86 -9.46
N SER A 27 11.82 9.90 -10.16
CA SER A 27 11.34 11.13 -9.51
C SER A 27 10.11 10.84 -8.67
N LEU A 28 9.95 11.55 -7.55
CA LEU A 28 8.74 11.48 -6.72
C LEU A 28 7.47 11.93 -7.47
N THR A 29 7.64 12.71 -8.53
CA THR A 29 6.56 13.17 -9.41
C THR A 29 6.33 12.25 -10.60
N ASP A 30 7.08 11.15 -10.69
CA ASP A 30 6.84 10.14 -11.71
C ASP A 30 5.42 9.59 -11.53
N GLU A 31 4.66 9.53 -12.63
CA GLU A 31 3.27 9.07 -12.62
C GLU A 31 3.13 7.67 -12.00
N ILE A 32 4.16 6.82 -12.15
CA ILE A 32 4.21 5.48 -11.56
C ILE A 32 4.33 5.58 -10.03
N VAL A 33 5.17 6.47 -9.52
CA VAL A 33 5.34 6.70 -8.07
C VAL A 33 4.06 7.27 -7.47
N VAL A 34 3.42 8.22 -8.15
CA VAL A 34 2.14 8.81 -7.70
C VAL A 34 1.04 7.75 -7.63
N LYS A 35 0.82 6.98 -8.70
CA LYS A 35 -0.19 5.91 -8.71
C LYS A 35 0.08 4.82 -7.65
N CYS A 36 1.35 4.47 -7.46
CA CYS A 36 1.76 3.52 -6.44
C CYS A 36 1.45 4.03 -5.03
N SER A 37 1.69 5.32 -4.78
CA SER A 37 1.39 5.98 -3.50
C SER A 37 -0.12 6.03 -3.23
N GLU A 38 -0.92 6.43 -4.22
CA GLU A 38 -2.38 6.45 -4.11
C GLU A 38 -2.98 5.06 -3.84
N LYS A 39 -2.42 4.02 -4.47
CA LYS A 39 -2.86 2.64 -4.24
C LYS A 39 -2.55 2.19 -2.81
N LEU A 40 -1.35 2.51 -2.30
CA LEU A 40 -0.95 2.18 -0.94
C LEU A 40 -1.89 2.84 0.09
N ASP A 41 -2.21 4.13 -0.10
CA ASP A 41 -3.12 4.85 0.79
C ASP A 41 -4.52 4.20 0.83
N ARG A 42 -5.05 3.78 -0.32
CA ARG A 42 -6.36 3.10 -0.38
C ARG A 42 -6.34 1.78 0.40
N LEU A 43 -5.29 0.98 0.27
CA LEU A 43 -5.17 -0.29 0.99
C LEU A 43 -5.03 -0.08 2.50
N ILE A 44 -4.26 0.92 2.93
CA ILE A 44 -4.13 1.27 4.36
C ILE A 44 -5.50 1.68 4.93
N LEU A 45 -6.26 2.51 4.21
CA LEU A 45 -7.61 2.89 4.63
C LEU A 45 -8.56 1.70 4.70
N GLN A 46 -8.47 0.77 3.75
CA GLN A 46 -9.25 -0.46 3.76
C GLN A 46 -8.89 -1.34 4.96
N TYR A 47 -7.60 -1.57 5.20
CA TYR A 47 -7.12 -2.32 6.36
C TYR A 47 -7.60 -1.70 7.67
N GLN A 48 -7.52 -0.38 7.81
CA GLN A 48 -8.00 0.33 9.00
C GLN A 48 -9.52 0.18 9.19
N LYS A 49 -10.30 0.23 8.12
CA LYS A 49 -11.75 -0.01 8.19
C LYS A 49 -12.01 -1.44 8.66
N GLU A 50 -11.44 -2.43 7.96
CA GLU A 50 -11.66 -3.84 8.28
C GLU A 50 -11.16 -4.22 9.69
N ASN A 51 -10.08 -3.59 10.18
CA ASN A 51 -9.54 -3.83 11.52
C ASN A 51 -10.43 -3.19 12.61
N LYS A 52 -10.99 -2.00 12.36
CA LYS A 52 -11.93 -1.34 13.28
C LYS A 52 -13.30 -2.03 13.38
N PHE A 53 -13.67 -2.82 12.38
CA PHE A 53 -14.93 -3.57 12.33
C PHE A 53 -14.75 -5.09 12.54
N SER A 54 -13.54 -5.54 12.93
CA SER A 54 -13.20 -6.95 13.18
C SER A 54 -13.21 -7.32 14.66
#